data_AF-A0A2W4W9T7-F1
#
_entry.id   AF-A0A2W4W9T7-F1
#
_cell.length_a   1.000
_cell.length_b   1.000
_cell.length_c   1.000
_cell.angle_alpha   90.00
_cell.angle_beta   90.00
_cell.angle_gamma   90.00
#
_symmetry.space_group_name_H-M   'P 1'
#
loop_
_entity.id
_entity.type
_entity.pdbx_description
1 polymer ?
#
loop_
_entity_poly.entity_id
_entity_poly.type
_entity_poly.pdbx_seq_one_letter_code
_entity_poly.pdbx_strand_id
1 'polypeptide(L)' 'MGTWIKETDIAIYLMQGGYWISRITKYPSNANPKEQVVNIGSVKTWFLRSDYPRAMTVSIGTGAPEPQPMPPPPP' A
#
# COMPACT_ATOMS: atom_id res chain seq x y z
N MET A 1 6.04 -3.53 16.40
CA MET A 1 5.01 -2.59 15.91
C MET A 1 4.27 -3.29 14.80
N GLY A 2 2.92 -3.28 14.79
CA GLY A 2 2.14 -3.98 13.76
C GLY A 2 2.21 -3.29 12.40
N THR A 3 1.84 -4.02 11.35
CA THR A 3 1.66 -3.41 10.02
C THR A 3 0.31 -2.70 9.91
N TRP A 4 0.17 -1.81 8.93
CA TRP A 4 -1.10 -1.22 8.53
C TRP A 4 -1.13 -1.00 7.02
N ILE A 5 -2.31 -0.78 6.46
CA ILE A 5 -2.46 -0.46 5.05
C ILE A 5 -2.50 1.06 4.88
N LYS A 6 -1.81 1.59 3.87
CA LYS A 6 -2.03 2.97 3.42
C LYS A 6 -2.42 2.96 1.95
N GLU A 7 -3.52 3.61 1.62
CA GLU A 7 -3.93 3.86 0.24
C GLU A 7 -3.69 5.32 -0.12
N THR A 8 -3.10 5.54 -1.28
CA THR A 8 -2.84 6.86 -1.86
C THR A 8 -3.41 6.94 -3.28
N ASP A 9 -3.13 8.03 -3.98
CA ASP A 9 -3.51 8.20 -5.38
C ASP A 9 -2.87 7.14 -6.30
N ILE A 10 -1.65 6.70 -6.00
CA ILE A 10 -0.85 5.88 -6.93
C ILE A 10 -0.81 4.39 -6.53
N ALA A 11 -0.99 4.06 -5.25
CA ALA A 11 -0.86 2.67 -4.80
C ALA A 11 -1.56 2.35 -3.47
N ILE A 12 -1.57 1.05 -3.14
CA ILE A 12 -1.89 0.51 -1.83
C ILE A 12 -0.59 -0.06 -1.25
N TYR A 13 -0.25 0.34 -0.03
CA TYR A 13 0.99 -0.01 0.65
C TYR A 13 0.71 -0.85 1.88
N LEU A 14 1.55 -1.87 2.12
CA LEU A 14 1.73 -2.45 3.44
C LEU A 14 2.83 -1.67 4.16
N MET A 15 2.47 -1.02 5.25
CA MET A 15 3.33 -0.12 6.00
C MET A 15 3.88 -0.78 7.27
N GLN A 16 5.12 -0.44 7.61
CA GLN A 16 5.80 -0.80 8.85
C GLN A 16 6.78 0.31 9.24
N GLY A 17 6.72 0.81 10.48
CA GLY A 17 7.72 1.75 11.00
C GLY A 17 7.85 3.07 10.23
N GLY A 18 6.80 3.52 9.53
CA GLY A 18 6.79 4.75 8.73
C GLY A 18 7.17 4.55 7.26
N TYR A 19 7.61 3.35 6.89
CA TYR A 19 7.99 2.98 5.53
C TYR A 19 7.05 1.92 4.97
N TRP A 20 7.04 1.73 3.66
CA TRP A 20 6.37 0.59 3.05
C TRP A 20 7.31 -0.60 2.89
N ILE A 21 6.76 -1.80 3.09
CA ILE A 21 7.45 -3.09 2.89
C ILE A 21 6.84 -3.90 1.73
N SER A 22 5.64 -3.52 1.27
CA SER A 22 5.00 -4.08 0.08
C SER A 22 4.13 -3.03 -0.58
N ARG A 23 3.98 -3.10 -1.91
CA ARG A 23 3.24 -2.14 -2.73
C ARG A 23 2.39 -2.85 -3.78
N ILE A 24 1.14 -2.41 -3.93
CA ILE A 24 0.22 -2.76 -5.02
C ILE A 24 -0.05 -1.49 -5.80
N THR A 25 0.49 -1.39 -7.01
CA THR A 25 0.32 -0.22 -7.87
C THR A 25 -1.10 -0.16 -8.43
N LYS A 26 -1.65 1.06 -8.51
CA LYS A 26 -2.91 1.37 -9.21
C LYS A 26 -2.63 1.67 -10.68
N TYR A 27 -3.51 1.20 -11.54
CA TYR A 27 -3.48 1.47 -12.98
C TYR A 27 -4.84 1.99 -13.43
N PRO A 28 -4.93 2.89 -14.41
CA PRO A 28 -6.22 3.33 -14.93
C PRO A 28 -7.01 2.17 -15.53
N SER A 29 -8.32 2.15 -15.32
CA SER A 29 -9.21 1.21 -16.00
C SER A 29 -9.36 1.60 -17.47
N ASN A 30 -9.35 0.59 -18.36
CA ASN A 30 -9.56 0.81 -19.79
C ASN A 30 -11.03 1.11 -20.14
N ALA A 31 -11.98 0.79 -19.24
CA ALA A 31 -13.42 0.92 -19.50
C ALA A 31 -14.03 2.17 -18.84
N ASN A 32 -13.46 2.66 -17.73
CA ASN A 32 -13.99 3.80 -16.99
C ASN A 32 -12.83 4.68 -16.50
N PRO A 33 -12.72 5.94 -16.97
CA PRO A 33 -11.62 6.83 -16.58
C PRO A 33 -11.67 7.26 -15.10
N LYS A 34 -12.77 7.01 -14.40
CA LYS A 34 -12.92 7.25 -12.95
C LYS A 34 -12.52 6.05 -12.09
N GLU A 35 -12.13 4.94 -12.70
CA GLU A 35 -11.74 3.72 -12.00
C GLU A 35 -10.23 3.49 -12.06
N GLN A 36 -9.74 2.80 -11.03
CA GLN A 36 -8.38 2.27 -10.97
C GLN A 36 -8.45 0.77 -10.74
N VAL A 37 -7.54 0.04 -11.36
CA VAL A 37 -7.36 -1.40 -11.24
C VAL A 37 -6.13 -1.67 -10.38
N VAL A 38 -6.24 -2.65 -9.49
CA VAL A 38 -5.16 -3.10 -8.61
C VAL A 38 -5.04 -4.62 -8.66
N ASN A 39 -3.81 -5.14 -8.64
CA ASN A 39 -3.58 -6.57 -8.49
C ASN A 39 -3.57 -6.96 -7.01
N ILE A 40 -4.72 -7.45 -6.53
CA ILE A 40 -4.92 -7.76 -5.10
C ILE A 40 -4.37 -9.13 -4.68
N GLY A 41 -3.68 -9.87 -5.54
CA GLY A 41 -3.12 -11.19 -5.18
C GLY A 41 -2.21 -11.14 -3.95
N SER A 42 -1.46 -10.04 -3.78
CA SER A 42 -0.60 -9.78 -2.62
C SER A 42 -1.37 -9.52 -1.32
N VAL A 43 -2.64 -9.12 -1.38
CA VAL A 43 -3.43 -8.80 -0.17
C VAL A 43 -3.59 -10.04 0.70
N LYS A 44 -3.83 -11.21 0.09
CA LYS A 44 -3.94 -12.47 0.84
C LYS A 44 -2.68 -12.76 1.66
N THR A 45 -1.50 -12.52 1.10
CA THR A 45 -0.23 -12.79 1.80
C THR A 45 -0.01 -11.81 2.96
N TRP A 46 -0.50 -10.58 2.85
CA TRP A 46 -0.44 -9.60 3.96
C TRP A 46 -1.24 -10.05 5.18
N PHE A 47 -2.43 -10.60 4.98
CA PHE A 47 -3.29 -11.08 6.07
C PHE A 47 -2.85 -12.41 6.69
N LEU A 48 -1.93 -13.14 6.05
CA LEU A 48 -1.33 -14.36 6.60
C LEU A 48 -0.10 -14.09 7.47
N ARG A 49 0.40 -12.85 7.54
CA ARG A 49 1.54 -12.48 8.37
C ARG A 49 1.17 -12.54 9.86
N SER A 50 2.16 -12.80 10.72
CA SER A 50 1.98 -12.76 12.18
C SER A 50 1.65 -11.35 12.70
N ASP A 51 2.13 -10.32 12.01
CA ASP A 51 1.91 -8.90 12.28
C ASP A 51 0.91 -8.26 11.30
N TYR A 52 -0.04 -9.06 10.79
CA TYR A 52 -1.02 -8.66 9.77
C TYR A 52 -1.67 -7.29 10.03
N PRO A 53 -2.01 -6.54 8.96
CA PRO A 53 -2.54 -5.20 9.12
C PRO A 53 -3.94 -5.24 9.73
N ARG A 54 -4.18 -4.37 10.72
CA ARG A 54 -5.49 -4.22 11.39
C ARG A 54 -6.18 -2.89 11.12
N ALA A 55 -5.47 -1.96 10.51
CA ALA A 55 -5.96 -0.63 10.21
C ALA A 55 -5.57 -0.25 8.78
N MET A 56 -6.35 0.67 8.21
CA MET A 56 -6.11 1.24 6.90
C MET A 56 -6.23 2.77 6.98
N THR A 57 -5.26 3.48 6.42
CA THR A 57 -5.32 4.93 6.20
C THR A 57 -5.58 5.19 4.73
N VAL A 58 -6.52 6.08 4.43
CA VAL A 58 -6.87 6.47 3.06
C VAL A 58 -6.50 7.94 2.85
N SER A 59 -5.72 8.23 1.82
CA SER A 59 -5.24 9.57 1.49
C SER A 59 -5.27 9.78 -0.02
N ILE A 60 -6.47 9.97 -0.57
CA ILE A 60 -6.72 10.16 -2.00
C ILE A 60 -6.98 11.64 -2.27
N GLY A 61 -6.39 12.19 -3.33
CA GLY A 61 -6.58 13.57 -3.77
C GLY A 61 -5.94 14.61 -2.85
N THR A 62 -5.06 14.20 -1.94
CA THR A 62 -4.47 15.10 -0.95
C THR A 62 -3.21 15.81 -1.44
N GLY A 63 -2.62 15.35 -2.56
CA GLY A 63 -1.33 15.86 -3.06
C GLY A 63 -0.15 15.59 -2.12
N ALA A 64 -0.33 14.72 -1.12
CA ALA A 64 0.71 14.37 -0.17
C ALA A 64 1.74 13.43 -0.82
N PRO A 65 3.01 13.47 -0.40
CA PRO A 65 4.03 12.60 -0.95
C PRO A 65 3.73 11.11 -0.69
N GLU A 66 4.13 10.26 -1.64
CA GLU A 66 4.04 8.82 -1.49
C GLU A 66 4.96 8.31 -0.37
N PRO A 67 4.56 7.25 0.36
CA PRO A 67 5.42 6.64 1.37
C PRO A 67 6.74 6.15 0.78
N GLN A 68 7.80 6.20 1.58
CA GLN A 68 9.13 5.74 1.18
C GLN A 68 9.31 4.24 1.45
N PRO A 69 10.10 3.51 0.62
CA PRO A 69 10.43 2.11 0.87
C PRO A 69 11.20 1.95 2.17
N MET A 70 11.03 0.80 2.83
CA MET A 70 11.86 0.42 3.96
C MET A 70 13.34 0.36 3.50
N PRO A 71 14.26 1.06 4.17
CA PRO A 71 15.67 0.96 3.87
C PRO A 71 16.16 -0.49 4.00
N PRO A 72 17.14 -0.91 3.18
CA PRO A 72 17.75 -2.22 3.36
C PRO A 72 18.42 -2.32 4.75
N PRO A 73 18.50 -3.53 5.35
CA PRO A 73 19.23 -3.72 6.58
C PRO A 73 20.72 -3.33 6.40
N PRO A 74 21.39 -2.86 7.46
CA PRO A 74 22.83 -2.62 7.44
C PRO A 74 23.61 -3.91 7.07
N PRO A 75 24.79 -3.78 6.43
CA PRO A 75 25.66 -4.91 6.09
C PRO A 75 26.22 -5.63 7.32
#